data_AF-A0A392QIK7-F1
#
_entry.id   AF-A0A392QIK7-F1
#
_cell.length_a   1.000
_cell.length_b   1.000
_cell.length_c   1.000
_cell.angle_alpha   90.00
_cell.angle_beta   90.00
_cell.angle_gamma   90.00
#
_symmetry.space_group_name_H-M   'P 1'
#
loop_
_entity.id
_entity.type
_entity.pdbx_description
1 polymer ?
#
loop_
_entity_poly.entity_id
_entity_poly.type
_entity_poly.pdbx_seq_one_letter_code
_entity_poly.pdbx_strand_id
1 'polypeptide(L)'
;MEHQETKGEIFEKFTWKIENFSRLNAKELYSDPFILGGYPWRILLFPKANDVDNSLSIYFEAMQTANMSKGWSRDVKFKLLVFNQLDTNVTVIR
;
A
#
# COMPACT_ATOMS: atom_id res chain seq x y z
N MET A 1 -20.04 33.30 6.83
CA MET A 1 -19.49 32.58 5.67
C MET A 1 -17.99 32.59 5.84
N GLU A 2 -17.44 31.55 6.44
CA GLU A 2 -15.98 31.39 6.52
C GLU A 2 -15.56 30.47 5.40
N HIS A 3 -14.77 31.01 4.47
CA HIS A 3 -14.09 30.24 3.45
C HIS A 3 -13.06 29.34 4.15
N GLN A 4 -13.39 28.06 4.30
CA GLN A 4 -12.40 27.05 4.67
C GLN A 4 -11.51 26.79 3.45
N GLU A 5 -10.30 27.35 3.48
CA GLU A 5 -9.21 26.93 2.61
C GLU A 5 -8.90 25.45 2.89
N THR A 6 -9.16 24.58 1.91
CA THR A 6 -8.73 23.19 1.96
C THR A 6 -7.20 23.15 1.87
N LYS A 7 -6.50 23.13 3.01
CA LYS A 7 -5.08 22.73 3.03
C LYS A 7 -5.00 21.35 2.40
N GLY A 8 -4.39 21.26 1.22
CA GLY A 8 -4.21 19.99 0.53
C GLY A 8 -3.51 19.00 1.46
N GLU A 9 -4.14 17.86 1.71
CA GLU A 9 -3.54 16.80 2.51
C GLU A 9 -2.26 16.31 1.82
N ILE A 10 -1.13 16.44 2.51
CA ILE A 10 0.17 15.95 2.03
C ILE A 10 0.33 14.51 2.53
N PHE A 11 0.52 13.59 1.59
CA PHE A 11 0.82 12.19 1.87
C PHE A 11 2.28 11.90 1.51
N GLU A 12 3.03 11.30 2.44
CA GLU A 12 4.27 10.63 2.09
C GLU A 12 3.96 9.42 1.20
N LYS A 13 4.80 9.16 0.19
CA LYS A 13 4.54 8.15 -0.83
C LYS A 13 5.67 7.13 -0.89
N PHE A 14 5.29 5.86 -0.85
CA PHE A 14 6.13 4.74 -1.25
C PHE A 14 5.58 4.12 -2.55
N THR A 15 6.44 3.54 -3.38
CA THR A 15 6.02 2.84 -4.61
C THR A 15 6.81 1.55 -4.76
N TRP A 16 6.09 0.45 -4.89
CA TRP A 16 6.67 -0.86 -5.13
C TRP A 16 6.43 -1.27 -6.58
N LYS A 17 7.50 -1.45 -7.34
CA LYS A 17 7.45 -1.97 -8.71
C LYS A 17 7.64 -3.49 -8.66
N ILE A 18 6.69 -4.22 -9.24
CA ILE A 18 6.78 -5.66 -9.40
C ILE A 18 7.12 -5.96 -10.85
N GLU A 19 8.31 -6.51 -11.09
CA GLU A 19 8.75 -6.89 -12.42
C GLU A 19 8.13 -8.23 -12.85
N ASN A 20 7.85 -8.37 -14.15
CA ASN A 20 7.33 -9.61 -14.74
C ASN A 20 6.07 -10.17 -14.06
N PHE A 21 5.17 -9.30 -13.57
CA PHE A 21 4.00 -9.66 -12.78
C PHE A 21 3.18 -10.84 -13.36
N SER A 22 2.91 -10.84 -14.66
CA SER A 22 2.12 -11.88 -15.34
C SER A 22 2.77 -13.28 -15.33
N ARG A 23 4.07 -13.36 -15.06
CA ARG A 23 4.83 -14.63 -14.98
C ARG A 23 5.01 -15.12 -13.55
N LEU A 24 4.53 -14.39 -12.55
CA LEU A 24 4.68 -14.77 -11.16
C LEU A 24 3.75 -15.94 -10.83
N ASN A 25 4.34 -16.98 -10.23
CA ASN A 25 3.62 -18.14 -9.69
C ASN A 25 3.65 -18.17 -8.15
N ALA A 26 3.70 -16.99 -7.54
CA ALA A 26 3.72 -16.84 -6.09
C ALA A 26 2.28 -16.72 -5.56
N LYS A 27 2.01 -17.40 -4.44
CA LYS A 27 0.75 -17.24 -3.70
C LYS A 27 0.62 -15.82 -3.12
N GLU A 28 1.71 -15.33 -2.56
CA GLU A 28 1.82 -14.02 -1.93
C GLU A 28 3.20 -13.43 -2.16
N LEU A 29 3.30 -12.10 -2.08
CA LEU A 29 4.51 -11.32 -2.27
C LEU A 29 4.58 -10.23 -1.20
N TYR A 30 5.79 -9.98 -0.71
CA TYR A 30 6.07 -8.87 0.20
C TYR A 30 6.95 -7.84 -0.51
N SER A 31 6.67 -6.55 -0.30
CA SER A 31 7.65 -5.51 -0.57
C SER A 31 8.80 -5.59 0.44
N ASP A 32 9.92 -4.95 0.11
CA ASP A 32 10.89 -4.59 1.14
C ASP A 32 10.22 -3.67 2.19
N PRO A 33 10.66 -3.73 3.46
CA PRO A 33 10.24 -2.78 4.48
C PRO A 33 10.56 -1.33 4.08
N PHE A 34 9.65 -0.41 4.39
CA PHE A 34 9.84 1.02 4.15
C PHE A 34 9.31 1.86 5.32
N ILE A 35 9.75 3.11 5.41
CA ILE A 35 9.35 4.05 6.47
C ILE A 35 8.41 5.11 5.90
N LEU A 36 7.24 5.29 6.53
CA LEU A 36 6.35 6.45 6.31
C LEU A 36 5.89 6.99 7.65
N GLY A 37 5.92 8.32 7.80
CA GLY A 37 5.54 9.00 9.04
C GLY A 37 6.36 8.57 10.27
N GLY A 38 7.59 8.06 10.04
CA GLY A 38 8.49 7.56 11.08
C GLY A 38 8.28 6.11 11.53
N TYR A 39 7.38 5.36 10.89
CA TYR A 39 7.07 3.97 11.25
C TYR A 39 7.37 2.99 10.10
N PRO A 40 7.77 1.75 10.41
CA PRO A 40 8.03 0.72 9.43
C PRO A 40 6.75 0.03 8.96
N TRP A 41 6.62 -0.05 7.65
CA TRP A 41 5.50 -0.65 6.94
C TRP A 41 6.01 -1.59 5.85
N ARG A 42 5.12 -2.46 5.37
CA ARG A 42 5.34 -3.24 4.15
C ARG A 42 4.03 -3.42 3.40
N ILE A 43 4.11 -3.74 2.11
CA ILE A 43 2.96 -4.15 1.31
C ILE A 43 2.96 -5.67 1.19
N LEU A 44 1.81 -6.29 1.46
CA LEU A 44 1.53 -7.71 1.18
C LEU A 44 0.56 -7.78 0.01
N LEU A 45 0.90 -8.56 -1.00
CA LEU A 45 0.11 -8.69 -2.22
C LEU A 45 -0.18 -10.18 -2.52
N PHE A 46 -1.42 -10.48 -2.86
CA PHE A 46 -1.84 -11.79 -3.37
C PHE A 46 -2.20 -11.62 -4.85
N PRO A 47 -1.34 -12.08 -5.80
CA PRO A 47 -1.55 -11.86 -7.23
C PRO A 47 -2.82 -12.52 -7.79
N LYS A 48 -3.27 -13.59 -7.13
CA LYS A 48 -4.50 -14.32 -7.41
C LYS A 48 -5.19 -14.59 -6.07
N ALA A 49 -6.03 -13.67 -5.64
CA ALA A 49 -6.76 -13.83 -4.39
C ALA A 49 -7.91 -14.84 -4.59
N ASN A 50 -7.74 -16.03 -4.02
CA ASN A 50 -8.60 -17.21 -4.12
C ASN A 50 -8.93 -17.65 -5.57
N ASP A 51 -8.96 -18.97 -5.81
CA ASP A 51 -9.17 -19.55 -7.15
C ASP A 51 -10.52 -19.19 -7.81
N VAL A 52 -11.40 -18.47 -7.10
CA VAL A 52 -12.77 -18.18 -7.52
C VAL A 52 -12.90 -16.80 -8.20
N ASP A 53 -12.10 -15.80 -7.82
CA ASP A 53 -12.44 -14.40 -8.12
C ASP A 53 -11.45 -13.63 -9.02
N ASN A 54 -10.36 -14.26 -9.49
CA ASN A 54 -9.36 -13.62 -10.39
C ASN A 54 -8.96 -12.20 -9.96
N SER A 55 -8.96 -11.93 -8.65
CA SER A 55 -8.80 -10.59 -8.10
C SER A 55 -7.40 -10.41 -7.54
N LEU A 56 -6.97 -9.14 -7.50
CA LEU A 56 -5.73 -8.72 -6.86
C LEU A 56 -6.06 -8.19 -5.47
N SER A 57 -5.48 -8.80 -4.44
CA SER A 57 -5.59 -8.29 -3.06
C SER A 57 -4.28 -7.65 -2.62
N ILE A 58 -4.37 -6.44 -2.06
CA ILE A 58 -3.25 -5.64 -1.60
C ILE A 58 -3.53 -5.19 -0.17
N TYR A 59 -2.57 -5.42 0.71
CA TYR A 59 -2.64 -5.07 2.14
C TYR A 59 -1.49 -4.14 2.50
N PHE A 60 -1.78 -3.17 3.35
CA PHE A 60 -0.80 -2.31 4.00
C PHE A 60 -0.56 -2.84 5.42
N GLU A 61 0.64 -3.36 5.68
CA GLU A 61 0.95 -4.03 6.95
C GLU A 61 1.90 -3.20 7.82
N ALA A 62 1.51 -3.03 9.07
CA ALA A 62 2.36 -2.55 10.15
C ALA A 62 3.42 -3.60 10.53
N MET A 63 4.69 -3.19 10.64
CA MET A 63 5.77 -4.11 11.04
C MET A 63 6.13 -3.97 12.52
N GLN A 64 6.20 -5.09 13.24
CA GLN A 64 6.77 -5.11 14.60
C GLN A 64 8.31 -5.05 14.51
N THR A 65 8.91 -4.09 15.21
CA THR A 65 10.37 -4.06 15.41
C THR A 65 10.71 -4.37 16.88
N ALA A 66 11.96 -4.73 17.15
CA ALA A 66 12.44 -5.03 18.50
C ALA A 66 12.27 -3.84 19.48
N ASN A 67 12.23 -2.61 18.94
CA ASN A 67 12.13 -1.39 19.73
C ASN A 67 10.67 -0.98 20.03
N MET A 68 9.69 -1.70 19.48
CA MET A 68 8.27 -1.39 19.67
C MET A 68 7.68 -2.21 20.82
N SER A 69 6.76 -1.62 21.58
CA SER A 69 5.99 -2.33 22.60
C SER A 69 5.18 -3.47 21.96
N LYS A 70 4.98 -4.54 22.72
CA LYS A 70 4.10 -5.64 22.31
C LYS A 70 2.69 -5.09 22.11
N GLY A 71 2.09 -5.35 20.94
CA GLY A 71 0.72 -4.94 20.63
C GLY A 71 0.57 -3.46 20.29
N TRP A 72 1.61 -2.81 19.77
CA TRP A 72 1.48 -1.44 19.29
C TRP A 72 0.41 -1.33 18.19
N SER A 73 -0.28 -0.20 18.17
CA SER A 73 -1.25 0.15 17.14
C SER A 73 -1.09 1.63 16.79
N ARG A 74 -1.60 2.02 15.62
CA ARG A 74 -1.58 3.42 15.17
C ARG A 74 -2.74 3.68 14.24
N ASP A 75 -3.40 4.81 14.47
CA ASP A 75 -4.39 5.35 13.54
C ASP A 75 -3.66 6.04 12.39
N VAL A 76 -3.96 5.59 11.16
CA VAL A 76 -3.34 6.11 9.94
C VAL A 76 -4.41 6.43 8.90
N LYS A 77 -4.26 7.56 8.23
CA LYS A 77 -4.96 7.85 6.98
C LYS A 77 -4.02 7.50 5.84
N PHE A 78 -4.40 6.55 5.01
CA PHE A 78 -3.60 6.11 3.88
C PHE A 78 -4.46 5.97 2.62
N LYS A 79 -3.77 5.85 1.48
CA LYS A 79 -4.37 5.54 0.18
C LYS A 79 -3.57 4.41 -0.44
N LEU A 80 -4.25 3.42 -1.00
CA LEU A 80 -3.64 2.39 -1.84
C LEU A 80 -3.85 2.72 -3.30
N LEU A 81 -2.78 2.65 -4.09
CA LEU A 81 -2.79 3.02 -5.50
C LEU A 81 -2.27 1.88 -6.35
N VAL A 82 -3.02 1.54 -7.40
CA VAL A 82 -2.54 0.70 -8.51
C VAL A 82 -2.31 1.61 -9.71
N PHE A 83 -1.04 1.85 -10.02
CA PHE A 83 -0.64 2.76 -11.07
C PHE A 83 -0.89 2.17 -12.45
N ASN A 84 -1.72 2.84 -13.24
CA ASN A 84 -1.85 2.51 -14.66
C ASN A 84 -0.65 3.12 -15.40
N GLN A 85 0.20 2.25 -15.96
CA GLN A 85 1.45 2.64 -16.61
C GLN A 85 1.25 3.27 -18.00
N LEU A 86 0.07 3.13 -18.60
CA LEU A 86 -0.26 3.65 -19.93
C LEU A 86 -1.02 4.98 -19.85
N ASP A 87 -1.90 5.14 -18.86
CA ASP A 87 -2.64 6.36 -18.62
C ASP A 87 -2.75 6.62 -17.11
N THR A 88 -2.04 7.62 -16.64
CA THR A 88 -1.97 7.95 -15.22
C THR A 88 -3.30 8.46 -14.66
N ASN A 89 -4.20 9.00 -15.51
CA ASN A 89 -5.48 9.57 -15.10
C ASN A 89 -6.48 8.50 -14.65
N VAL A 90 -6.29 7.24 -15.06
CA VAL A 90 -7.14 6.10 -14.66
C VAL A 90 -6.49 5.23 -13.57
N THR A 91 -5.50 5.77 -12.86
CA THR A 91 -4.93 5.14 -11.66
C THR A 91 -6.03 4.90 -10.62
N VAL A 92 -6.17 3.66 -10.18
CA VAL A 92 -7.15 3.31 -9.14
C VAL A 92 -6.59 3.70 -7.78
N ILE A 93 -7.36 4.50 -7.03
CA ILE A 93 -7.04 4.95 -5.67
C ILE A 93 -8.15 4.45 -4.74
N ARG A 94 -7.77 3.79 -3.66
CA ARG A 94 -8.66 3.34 -2.59
C ARG A 94 -8.19 3.86 -1.24
#